data_AF-A0A3R6J4F8-F1
#
_entry.id   AF-A0A3R6J4F8-F1
#
_cell.length_a   1.000
_cell.length_b   1.000
_cell.length_c   1.000
_cell.angle_alpha   90.00
_cell.angle_beta   90.00
_cell.angle_gamma   90.00
#
_symmetry.space_group_name_H-M   'P 1'
#
loop_
_entity.id
_entity.type
_entity.pdbx_description
1 polymer ?
#
loop_
_entity_poly.entity_id
_entity_poly.type
_entity_poly.pdbx_seq_one_letter_code
_entity_poly.pdbx_strand_id
1 'polypeptide(L)'
;MAVYQLNRPSIDTIIDYCNDLAANEKLEVFEFGKNNDLVLHIYKDEEYDASKDKDYSNLVSISTAKDGKWVDDTGNIYVTDGSLCRELERINSYEKFSTL
;
A
#
# COMPACT_ATOMS: atom_id res chain seq x y z
N MET A 1 -1.70 -15.47 8.72
CA MET A 1 -1.74 -14.39 7.72
C MET A 1 -0.32 -13.98 7.44
N ALA A 2 0.07 -13.97 6.17
CA ALA A 2 1.44 -13.65 5.80
C ALA A 2 1.66 -12.12 5.85
N VAL A 3 2.90 -11.74 6.16
CA VAL A 3 3.41 -10.38 5.98
C VAL A 3 4.57 -10.50 5.01
N TYR A 4 4.45 -9.85 3.86
CA TYR A 4 5.49 -9.77 2.85
C TYR A 4 6.28 -8.49 3.03
N GLN A 5 7.55 -8.50 2.62
CA GLN A 5 8.43 -7.36 2.79
C GLN A 5 9.19 -7.09 1.49
N LEU A 6 9.18 -5.84 1.05
CA LEU A 6 9.95 -5.34 -0.08
C LEU A 6 10.84 -4.19 0.39
N ASN A 7 12.06 -4.10 -0.14
CA ASN A 7 12.97 -2.99 0.11
C ASN A 7 13.19 -2.24 -1.21
N ARG A 8 12.84 -0.95 -1.22
CA ARG A 8 12.97 -0.05 -2.38
C ARG A 8 12.41 -0.61 -3.71
N PRO A 9 11.19 -1.18 -3.73
CA PRO A 9 10.57 -1.65 -4.96
C PRO A 9 10.14 -0.48 -5.87
N SER A 10 9.86 -0.75 -7.14
CA SER A 10 9.14 0.19 -7.99
C SER A 10 7.66 0.28 -7.59
N ILE A 11 6.98 1.37 -7.94
CA ILE A 11 5.53 1.50 -7.74
C ILE A 11 4.78 0.34 -8.42
N ASP A 12 5.15 0.00 -9.65
CA ASP A 12 4.54 -1.12 -10.38
C ASP A 12 4.68 -2.45 -9.61
N THR A 13 5.86 -2.70 -9.03
CA THR A 13 6.09 -3.91 -8.22
C THR A 13 5.18 -3.95 -6.99
N ILE A 14 4.95 -2.81 -6.34
CA ILE A 14 4.02 -2.71 -5.20
C ILE A 14 2.59 -3.04 -5.67
N ILE A 15 2.15 -2.47 -6.80
CA ILE A 15 0.81 -2.69 -7.35
C ILE A 15 0.60 -4.16 -7.69
N ASP A 16 1.56 -4.78 -8.40
CA ASP A 16 1.50 -6.20 -8.75
C ASP A 16 1.37 -7.06 -7.50
N TYR A 17 2.17 -6.77 -6.46
CA TYR A 17 2.07 -7.47 -5.19
C TYR A 17 0.71 -7.29 -4.52
N CYS A 18 0.21 -6.05 -4.45
CA CYS A 18 -1.10 -5.75 -3.87
C CYS A 18 -2.24 -6.49 -4.59
N ASN A 19 -2.11 -6.69 -5.90
CA ASN A 19 -3.08 -7.44 -6.69
C ASN A 19 -3.07 -8.94 -6.34
N ASP A 20 -1.90 -9.49 -6.01
CA ASP A 20 -1.70 -10.91 -5.67
C ASP A 20 -1.95 -11.25 -4.21
N LEU A 21 -1.98 -10.26 -3.30
CA LEU A 21 -2.28 -10.47 -1.88
C LEU A 21 -3.67 -11.12 -1.70
N ALA A 22 -3.73 -12.14 -0.83
CA ALA A 22 -4.99 -12.68 -0.35
C ALA A 22 -5.59 -11.81 0.77
N ALA A 23 -6.88 -12.01 1.06
CA ALA A 23 -7.58 -11.29 2.12
C ALA A 23 -6.79 -11.28 3.43
N ASN A 24 -6.72 -10.09 4.06
CA ASN A 24 -5.95 -9.75 5.26
C ASN A 24 -4.45 -10.13 5.30
N GLU A 25 -3.85 -10.48 4.16
CA GLU A 25 -2.39 -10.42 4.03
C GLU A 25 -1.90 -8.97 4.02
N LYS A 26 -0.61 -8.80 4.31
CA LYS A 26 0.01 -7.49 4.46
C LYS A 26 1.29 -7.40 3.65
N LEU A 27 1.59 -6.20 3.19
CA LEU A 27 2.86 -5.86 2.57
C LEU A 27 3.49 -4.69 3.31
N GLU A 28 4.74 -4.87 3.73
CA GLU A 28 5.58 -3.79 4.24
C GLU A 28 6.59 -3.37 3.17
N VAL A 29 6.62 -2.08 2.85
CA VAL A 29 7.55 -1.51 1.88
C VAL A 29 8.51 -0.60 2.62
N PHE A 30 9.77 -1.02 2.74
CA PHE A 30 10.83 -0.26 3.37
C PHE A 30 11.52 0.66 2.38
N GLU A 31 12.07 1.76 2.90
CA GLU A 31 12.86 2.73 2.13
C GLU A 31 12.05 3.32 0.96
N PHE A 32 10.77 3.59 1.20
CA PHE A 32 9.89 4.24 0.24
C PHE A 32 10.05 5.77 0.28
N GLY A 33 9.56 6.43 -0.77
CA GLY A 33 9.60 7.89 -0.90
C GLY A 33 10.88 8.41 -1.54
N LYS A 34 10.82 9.64 -2.06
CA LYS A 34 11.95 10.33 -2.68
C LYS A 34 13.21 10.38 -1.80
N ASN A 35 13.03 10.39 -0.48
CA ASN A 35 14.13 10.43 0.50
C ASN A 35 14.46 9.04 1.08
N ASN A 36 13.76 7.97 0.68
CA ASN A 36 13.91 6.60 1.20
C ASN A 36 13.75 6.49 2.72
N ASP A 37 12.94 7.36 3.33
CA ASP A 37 12.76 7.51 4.78
C ASP A 37 11.37 7.05 5.26
N LEU A 38 10.58 6.47 4.36
CA LEU A 38 9.23 5.99 4.66
C LEU A 38 9.17 4.47 4.70
N VAL A 39 8.28 3.98 5.55
CA VAL A 39 7.81 2.60 5.56
C VAL A 39 6.32 2.61 5.30
N LEU A 40 5.89 1.92 4.24
CA LEU A 40 4.47 1.71 3.98
C LEU A 40 4.04 0.41 4.61
N HIS A 41 2.91 0.41 5.31
CA HIS A 41 2.22 -0.77 5.77
C HIS A 41 0.90 -0.87 5.00
N ILE A 42 0.83 -1.83 4.09
CA ILE A 42 -0.28 -2.02 3.17
C ILE A 42 -1.10 -3.23 3.63
N TYR A 43 -2.41 -3.06 3.74
CA TYR A 43 -3.34 -4.07 4.24
C TYR A 43 -4.35 -4.43 3.16
N LYS A 44 -4.44 -5.72 2.81
CA LYS A 44 -5.47 -6.21 1.89
C LYS A 44 -6.81 -6.32 2.61
N ASP A 45 -7.87 -5.88 1.94
CA ASP A 45 -9.24 -5.99 2.44
C ASP A 45 -9.61 -7.43 2.81
N GLU A 46 -10.31 -7.60 3.92
CA GLU A 46 -10.67 -8.90 4.48
C GLU A 46 -11.75 -9.63 3.67
N GLU A 47 -12.54 -8.90 2.89
CA GLU A 47 -13.59 -9.45 2.04
C GLU A 47 -13.05 -9.91 0.68
N TYR A 48 -11.78 -9.64 0.35
CA TYR A 48 -11.23 -9.99 -0.95
C TYR A 48 -11.18 -11.51 -1.18
N ASP A 49 -11.84 -11.96 -2.24
CA ASP A 49 -11.87 -13.37 -2.62
C ASP A 49 -11.80 -13.49 -4.14
N ALA A 50 -10.56 -13.56 -4.65
CA ALA A 50 -10.28 -13.69 -6.08
C ALA A 50 -10.93 -14.92 -6.72
N SER A 51 -11.30 -15.94 -5.93
CA SER A 51 -12.00 -17.14 -6.42
C SER A 51 -13.48 -16.89 -6.71
N LYS A 52 -14.07 -15.86 -6.09
CA LYS A 52 -15.46 -15.44 -6.32
C LYS A 52 -15.55 -14.31 -7.34
N ASP A 53 -14.76 -13.26 -7.12
CA ASP A 53 -14.70 -12.09 -7.98
C ASP A 53 -13.35 -11.40 -7.76
N LYS A 54 -12.57 -11.29 -8.83
CA LYS A 54 -11.21 -10.72 -8.82
C LYS A 54 -11.19 -9.19 -8.62
N ASP A 55 -12.33 -8.53 -8.81
CA ASP A 55 -12.44 -7.08 -8.75
C ASP A 55 -13.23 -6.64 -7.50
N TYR A 56 -14.15 -7.47 -7.00
CA TYR A 56 -14.86 -7.20 -5.75
C TYR A 56 -13.91 -7.16 -4.55
N SER A 57 -13.97 -6.06 -3.80
CA SER A 57 -13.12 -5.78 -2.63
C SER A 57 -11.61 -5.99 -2.90
N ASN A 58 -11.15 -5.85 -4.15
CA ASN A 58 -9.73 -5.77 -4.47
C ASN A 58 -9.18 -4.40 -4.07
N LEU A 59 -9.20 -4.17 -2.76
CA LEU A 59 -8.93 -2.92 -2.07
C LEU A 59 -7.73 -3.11 -1.14
N VAL A 60 -6.97 -2.04 -0.96
CA VAL A 60 -5.93 -1.95 0.07
C VAL A 60 -6.05 -0.65 0.84
N SER A 61 -5.63 -0.64 2.10
CA SER A 61 -5.32 0.58 2.85
C SER A 61 -3.83 0.68 3.10
N ILE A 62 -3.32 1.91 3.26
CA ILE A 62 -1.89 2.19 3.45
C ILE A 62 -1.72 3.07 4.68
N SER A 63 -1.02 2.56 5.69
CA SER A 63 -0.52 3.39 6.79
C SER A 63 0.96 3.67 6.55
N THR A 64 1.35 4.94 6.54
CA THR A 64 2.74 5.38 6.28
C THR A 64 3.41 5.78 7.58
N ALA A 65 4.59 5.21 7.83
CA ALA A 65 5.44 5.55 8.96
C ALA A 65 6.74 6.24 8.50
N LYS A 66 7.19 7.21 9.29
CA LYS A 66 8.50 7.84 9.20
C LYS A 66 9.15 7.86 10.57
N ASP A 67 10.39 7.40 10.67
CA ASP A 67 11.13 7.31 11.93
C ASP A 67 10.33 6.59 13.05
N GLY A 68 9.58 5.55 12.68
CA GLY A 68 8.74 4.77 13.58
C GLY A 68 7.45 5.46 14.03
N LYS A 69 7.08 6.60 13.45
CA LYS A 69 5.82 7.33 13.75
C LYS A 69 4.91 7.34 12.53
N TRP A 70 3.61 7.14 12.76
CA TRP A 70 2.59 7.28 11.72
C TRP A 70 2.47 8.74 11.27
N VAL A 71 2.53 8.97 9.97
CA VAL A 71 2.54 10.32 9.37
C VAL A 71 1.48 10.53 8.28
N ASP A 72 0.95 9.44 7.72
CA ASP A 72 -0.15 9.45 6.76
C ASP A 72 -0.91 8.12 6.85
N ASP A 73 -2.20 8.16 6.54
CA ASP A 73 -3.06 6.98 6.49
C ASP A 73 -4.10 7.17 5.39
N THR A 74 -4.27 6.14 4.58
CA THR A 74 -5.27 6.15 3.50
C THR A 74 -6.50 5.37 3.92
N GLY A 75 -7.66 5.77 3.40
CA GLY A 75 -8.82 4.87 3.35
C GLY A 75 -8.59 3.69 2.39
N ASN A 76 -9.68 2.96 2.11
CA ASN A 76 -9.67 1.90 1.12
C ASN A 76 -9.44 2.45 -0.29
N ILE A 77 -8.48 1.86 -0.99
CA ILE A 77 -8.08 2.24 -2.35
C ILE A 77 -8.19 1.02 -3.26
N TYR A 78 -8.81 1.19 -4.42
CA TYR A 78 -8.85 0.16 -5.45
C TYR A 78 -7.47 -0.07 -6.05
N VAL A 79 -7.10 -1.34 -6.14
CA VAL A 79 -5.83 -1.76 -6.74
C VAL A 79 -5.86 -1.60 -8.27
N THR A 80 -7.01 -1.85 -8.90
CA THR A 80 -7.10 -2.05 -10.37
C THR A 80 -7.52 -0.82 -11.17
N ASP A 81 -8.00 0.26 -10.54
CA ASP A 81 -8.54 1.45 -11.25
C ASP A 81 -7.53 2.60 -11.39
N GLY A 82 -6.28 2.36 -10.97
CA GLY A 82 -5.20 3.33 -10.96
C GLY A 82 -5.18 4.26 -9.74
N SER A 83 -6.14 4.14 -8.81
CA SER A 83 -6.15 4.92 -7.56
C SER A 83 -4.94 4.58 -6.69
N LEU A 84 -4.58 3.30 -6.56
CA LEU A 84 -3.37 2.89 -5.82
C LEU A 84 -2.10 3.51 -6.40
N CYS A 85 -1.97 3.55 -7.73
CA CYS A 85 -0.82 4.16 -8.40
C CYS A 85 -0.70 5.65 -8.03
N ARG A 86 -1.79 6.42 -8.15
CA ARG A 86 -1.82 7.84 -7.82
C ARG A 86 -1.49 8.10 -6.34
N GLU A 87 -2.00 7.26 -5.44
CA GLU A 87 -1.69 7.36 -4.01
C GLU A 87 -0.23 7.04 -3.72
N LEU A 88 0.35 6.02 -4.33
CA LEU A 88 1.78 5.73 -4.20
C LEU A 88 2.65 6.85 -4.78
N GLU A 89 2.28 7.46 -5.90
CA GLU A 89 2.96 8.64 -6.46
C GLU A 89 2.86 9.87 -5.53
N ARG A 90 1.67 10.10 -4.95
CA ARG A 90 1.44 11.16 -3.95
C ARG A 90 2.32 10.94 -2.72
N ILE A 91 2.36 9.72 -2.19
CA ILE A 91 3.18 9.39 -1.03
C ILE A 91 4.67 9.51 -1.38
N ASN A 92 5.08 9.07 -2.58
CA ASN A 92 6.46 9.12 -3.01
C ASN A 92 7.00 10.56 -3.12
N SER A 93 6.13 11.51 -3.43
CA SER A 93 6.44 12.93 -3.57
C SER A 93 6.27 13.75 -2.29
N TYR A 94 5.99 13.13 -1.14
CA TYR A 94 5.79 13.86 0.11
C TYR A 94 6.99 14.70 0.53
N GLU A 95 6.76 16.01 0.67
CA GLU A 95 7.70 16.95 1.29
C GLU A 95 7.21 17.45 2.66
N LYS A 96 5.89 17.41 2.91
CA LYS A 96 5.24 17.78 4.18
C LYS A 96 4.06 16.86 4.49
N PHE A 97 4.20 16.04 5.52
CA PHE A 97 3.14 15.13 5.98
C PHE A 97 2.10 15.88 6.81
N SER A 98 0.82 15.53 6.64
CA SER A 98 -0.28 15.99 7.49
C SER A 98 -1.23 14.82 7.71
N THR A 99 -1.42 14.40 8.96
CA THR A 99 -2.51 13.50 9.32
C THR A 99 -3.83 14.26 9.18
N LEU A 100 -4.76 13.71 8.39
CA LEU A 100 -6.15 14.17 8.31
C LEU A 100 -6.85 14.05 9.67
#